data_AF-A0A4R7FJW1-F1
#
_entry.id   AF-A0A4R7FJW1-F1
#
_cell.length_a   1.000
_cell.length_b   1.000
_cell.length_c   1.000
_cell.angle_alpha   90.00
_cell.angle_beta   90.00
_cell.angle_gamma   90.00
#
_symmetry.space_group_name_H-M   'P 1'
#
loop_
_entity.id
_entity.type
_entity.pdbx_description
1 polymer ?
#
loop_
_entity_poly.entity_id
_entity_poly.type
_entity_poly.pdbx_seq_one_letter_code
_entity_poly.pdbx_strand_id
1 'polypeptide(L)' 'MAKYDESFKLKMVQKYLEGGVSNRALAEQAGLHASLLRQWTNSYQAHGIDGL' A
#
# COMPACT_ATOMS: atom_id res chain seq x y z
N MET A 1 -5.72 -9.53 14.96
CA MET A 1 -6.77 -8.78 14.22
C MET A 1 -6.14 -8.15 12.98
N ALA A 2 -5.87 -8.91 11.93
CA ALA A 2 -5.39 -8.35 10.67
C ALA A 2 -6.51 -8.53 9.65
N LYS A 3 -7.33 -7.48 9.47
CA LYS A 3 -8.45 -7.47 8.52
C LYS A 3 -7.96 -7.43 7.05
N TYR A 4 -6.65 -7.37 6.84
CA TYR A 4 -5.95 -7.38 5.57
C TYR A 4 -4.61 -8.12 5.75
N ASP A 5 -4.33 -9.08 4.88
CA ASP A 5 -3.03 -9.75 4.79
C ASP A 5 -1.91 -8.71 4.60
N GLU A 6 -0.86 -8.76 5.43
CA GLU A 6 0.37 -7.96 5.25
C GLU A 6 0.92 -8.12 3.83
N SER A 7 0.84 -9.35 3.31
CA SER A 7 1.12 -9.73 1.92
C SER A 7 0.41 -8.83 0.90
N PHE A 8 -0.86 -8.52 1.13
CA PHE A 8 -1.66 -7.68 0.24
C PHE A 8 -1.24 -6.22 0.31
N LYS A 9 -1.03 -5.69 1.51
CA LYS A 9 -0.56 -4.31 1.70
C LYS A 9 0.81 -4.11 1.05
N LEU A 10 1.70 -5.06 1.24
CA LEU A 10 3.06 -5.05 0.69
C LEU A 10 3.04 -5.12 -0.83
N LYS A 11 2.18 -5.96 -1.41
CA LYS A 11 1.97 -6.03 -2.87
C LYS A 11 1.47 -4.70 -3.45
N MET A 12 0.63 -3.98 -2.71
CA MET A 12 0.13 -2.66 -3.10
C MET A 12 1.21 -1.59 -3.03
N VAL A 13 2.00 -1.56 -1.94
CA VAL A 13 3.11 -0.60 -1.80
C VAL A 13 4.21 -0.88 -2.82
N GLN A 14 4.55 -2.14 -3.08
CA GLN A 14 5.49 -2.52 -4.14
C GLN A 14 5.00 -2.11 -5.53
N LYS A 15 3.73 -2.38 -5.88
CA LYS A 15 3.16 -1.93 -7.16
C LYS A 15 3.22 -0.40 -7.32
N TYR A 16 3.04 0.33 -6.22
CA TYR A 16 3.19 1.78 -6.23
C TYR A 16 4.65 2.20 -6.46
N LEU A 17 5.60 1.54 -5.79
CA LEU A 17 7.04 1.81 -5.90
C LEU A 17 7.66 1.39 -7.24
N GLU A 18 7.15 0.33 -7.88
CA GLU A 18 7.56 -0.10 -9.22
C GLU A 18 7.28 0.96 -10.30
N GLY A 19 6.47 1.98 -9.99
CA GLY A 19 6.34 3.17 -10.83
C GLY A 19 5.67 2.88 -12.17
N GLY A 20 4.39 2.50 -12.13
CA GLY A 20 3.58 2.32 -13.34
C GLY A 20 2.15 2.83 -13.23
N VAL A 21 1.68 3.17 -12.02
CA VAL A 21 0.28 3.53 -11.77
C VAL A 21 0.21 4.63 -10.71
N SER A 22 -0.58 5.67 -10.97
CA SER A 22 -0.87 6.72 -10.00
C SER A 22 -1.49 6.13 -8.72
N ASN A 23 -1.09 6.64 -7.56
CA ASN A 23 -1.58 6.19 -6.24
C ASN A 23 -3.11 6.03 -6.20
N ARG A 24 -3.82 6.99 -6.80
CA ARG A 24 -5.29 7.02 -6.88
C ARG A 24 -5.86 5.87 -7.72
N ALA A 25 -5.32 5.66 -8.92
CA ALA A 25 -5.76 4.60 -9.83
C ALA A 25 -5.45 3.20 -9.27
N LEU A 26 -4.29 3.04 -8.63
CA LEU A 26 -3.93 1.78 -7.97
C LEU A 26 -4.85 1.50 -6.78
N ALA A 27 -5.14 2.52 -5.96
CA ALA A 27 -6.07 2.40 -4.86
C ALA A 27 -7.49 2.03 -5.34
N GLU A 28 -8.01 2.70 -6.38
CA GLU A 28 -9.31 2.37 -6.98
C GLU A 28 -9.35 0.94 -7.54
N GLN A 29 -8.32 0.48 -8.26
CA GLN A 29 -8.23 -0.89 -8.76
C GLN A 29 -8.25 -1.94 -7.66
N ALA A 30 -7.72 -1.61 -6.49
CA ALA A 30 -7.72 -2.49 -5.33
C ALA A 30 -8.95 -2.30 -4.42
N GLY A 31 -9.86 -1.37 -4.74
CA GLY A 31 -11.00 -1.02 -3.88
C GLY A 31 -10.59 -0.33 -2.57
N LEU A 32 -9.40 0.28 -2.54
CA LEU A 32 -8.86 0.98 -1.38
C LEU A 32 -8.98 2.49 -1.53
N HIS A 33 -8.98 3.18 -0.38
CA HIS A 33 -8.79 4.62 -0.37
C HIS A 33 -7.32 4.98 -0.61
N ALA A 34 -7.06 6.00 -1.44
CA ALA A 34 -5.72 6.55 -1.66
C ALA A 34 -5.05 6.99 -0.36
N SER A 35 -5.83 7.48 0.62
CA SER A 35 -5.34 7.83 1.96
C SER A 35 -4.74 6.64 2.70
N LEU A 36 -5.33 5.45 2.53
CA LEU A 36 -4.86 4.21 3.16
C LEU A 36 -3.57 3.74 2.50
N LEU A 37 -3.51 3.77 1.15
CA LEU A 37 -2.31 3.43 0.41
C LEU A 37 -1.14 4.35 0.80
N ARG A 38 -1.38 5.66 0.96
CA ARG A 38 -0.38 6.62 1.44
C ARG A 38 0.09 6.31 2.87
N GLN A 39 -0.82 5.90 3.76
CA GLN A 39 -0.47 5.52 5.13
C GLN A 39 0.41 4.26 5.15
N TRP A 40 0.11 3.28 4.29
CA TRP A 40 0.93 2.08 4.10
C TRP A 40 2.29 2.41 3.52
N THR A 41 2.38 3.27 2.50
CA THR A 41 3.65 3.73 1.94
C THR A 41 4.50 4.45 3.00
N ASN A 42 3.89 5.34 3.80
CA ASN A 42 4.61 6.03 4.88
C ASN A 42 5.11 5.06 5.95
N SER A 43 4.28 4.11 6.37
CA SER A 43 4.68 3.12 7.39
C SER A 43 5.77 2.20 6.86
N TYR A 44 5.68 1.81 5.58
CA TYR A 44 6.72 1.07 4.89
C TYR A 44 8.04 1.85 4.75
N GLN A 45 7.96 3.17 4.51
CA GLN A 45 9.16 4.01 4.46
C GLN A 45 9.82 4.19 5.83
N ALA A 46 9.02 4.25 6.90
CA ALA A 46 9.50 4.48 8.26
C ALA A 46 10.05 3.21 8.92
N HIS A 47 9.37 2.07 8.72
CA HIS A 47 9.64 0.81 9.44
C HIS A 47 9.83 -0.39 8.53
N GLY A 48 9.73 -0.23 7.20
CA GLY A 48 9.80 -1.35 6.26
C GLY A 48 8.59 -2.26 6.37
N ILE A 49 8.82 -3.57 6.24
CA ILE A 49 7.77 -4.60 6.28
C ILE A 49 7.10 -4.65 7.65
N ASP A 50 7.86 -4.45 8.74
CA ASP A 50 7.36 -4.41 10.12
C ASP A 50 6.35 -3.27 10.39
N GLY A 51 6.29 -2.26 9.51
CA GLY A 51 5.34 -1.16 9.62
C GLY A 51 4.00 -1.36 8.92
N LEU A 52 3.85 -2.40 8.09
CA LEU A 52 2.70 -2.57 7.18
C LEU A 52 1.51 -3.26 7.83
#